data_AF-A0A2V6X9Z7-F1
#
_entry.id   AF-A0A2V6X9Z7-F1
#
_cell.length_a   1.000
_cell.length_b   1.000
_cell.length_c   1.000
_cell.angle_alpha   90.00
_cell.angle_beta   90.00
_cell.angle_gamma   90.00
#
_symmetry.space_group_name_H-M   'P 1'
#
loop_
_entity.id
_entity.type
_entity.pdbx_description
1 polymer ?
#
loop_
_entity_poly.entity_id
_entity_poly.type
_entity_poly.pdbx_seq_one_letter_code
_entity_poly.pdbx_strand_id
1 'polypeptide(L)'
;EDIDALKSSVEQVTAAREHAETIADSVQVPLVLLDTDLRVTWASRSFHETFRLAPEETLGHFVYEMGTGRWSLPALRAALTDVLERNVGFREFEVEDDSARVEAKVMLLNARPMQVEQQPGRLILLAIDDITARKKAAQ
;
A
#
# COMPACT_ATOMS: atom_id res chain seq x y z
N GLU A 1 31.43 -24.15 -4.35
CA GLU A 1 31.26 -23.00 -5.26
C GLU A 1 29.81 -22.52 -5.34
N ASP A 2 28.77 -23.33 -5.09
CA ASP A 2 27.37 -22.87 -5.12
C ASP A 2 26.91 -21.95 -3.96
N ILE A 3 27.60 -21.96 -2.82
CA ILE A 3 27.16 -21.20 -1.62
C ILE A 3 27.42 -19.70 -1.79
N ASP A 4 28.51 -19.30 -2.45
CA ASP A 4 28.88 -17.88 -2.60
C ASP A 4 27.97 -17.14 -3.58
N ALA A 5 27.54 -17.80 -4.66
CA ALA A 5 26.61 -17.23 -5.63
C ALA A 5 25.23 -17.00 -5.00
N LEU A 6 24.75 -17.95 -4.20
CA LEU A 6 23.48 -17.83 -3.48
C LEU A 6 23.52 -16.70 -2.44
N LYS A 7 24.65 -16.55 -1.72
CA LYS A 7 24.83 -15.52 -0.70
C LYS A 7 24.82 -14.11 -1.29
N SER A 8 25.53 -13.90 -2.41
CA SER A 8 25.53 -12.61 -3.11
C SER A 8 24.16 -12.25 -3.70
N SER A 9 23.39 -13.23 -4.19
CA SER A 9 22.02 -12.97 -4.65
C SER A 9 21.07 -12.59 -3.49
N VAL A 10 21.20 -13.25 -2.33
CA VAL A 10 20.43 -12.90 -1.12
C VAL A 10 20.79 -11.51 -0.62
N GLU A 11 22.08 -11.15 -0.63
CA GLU A 11 22.57 -9.83 -0.21
C GLU A 11 22.08 -8.72 -1.15
N GLN A 12 22.04 -8.94 -2.47
CA GLN A 12 21.51 -7.98 -3.44
C GLN A 12 20.00 -7.75 -3.28
N VAL A 13 19.23 -8.82 -3.03
CA VAL A 13 17.79 -8.72 -2.76
C VAL A 13 17.53 -7.98 -1.45
N THR A 14 18.34 -8.25 -0.42
CA THR A 14 18.23 -7.59 0.89
C THR A 14 18.55 -6.09 0.77
N ALA A 15 19.63 -5.73 0.07
CA ALA A 15 20.04 -4.35 -0.11
C ALA A 15 19.02 -3.53 -0.92
N ALA A 16 18.41 -4.11 -1.97
CA ALA A 16 17.37 -3.44 -2.74
C ALA A 16 16.10 -3.20 -1.92
N ARG A 17 15.74 -4.15 -1.04
CA ARG A 17 14.61 -4.04 -0.11
C ARG A 17 14.85 -2.95 0.94
N GLU A 18 16.02 -2.94 1.57
CA GLU A 18 16.40 -1.93 2.56
C GLU A 18 16.42 -0.51 1.96
N HIS A 19 16.83 -0.37 0.70
CA HIS A 19 16.81 0.91 -0.01
C HIS A 19 15.38 1.41 -0.26
N ALA A 20 14.48 0.53 -0.69
CA ALA A 20 13.07 0.86 -0.91
C ALA A 20 12.36 1.22 0.40
N GLU A 21 12.65 0.48 1.48
CA GLU A 21 12.15 0.78 2.83
C GLU A 21 12.65 2.14 3.34
N THR A 22 13.94 2.45 3.14
CA THR A 22 14.51 3.76 3.53
C THR A 22 13.85 4.94 2.78
N ILE A 23 13.61 4.79 1.48
CA ILE A 23 12.93 5.84 0.69
C ILE A 23 11.50 6.02 1.19
N ALA A 24 10.77 4.92 1.38
CA ALA A 24 9.39 4.97 1.88
C ALA A 24 9.28 5.63 3.26
N ASP A 25 10.19 5.28 4.17
CA ASP A 25 10.23 5.84 5.53
C ASP A 25 10.55 7.35 5.53
N SER A 26 11.33 7.83 4.58
CA SER A 26 11.66 9.27 4.48
C SER A 26 10.48 10.13 4.02
N VAL A 27 9.53 9.56 3.28
CA VAL A 27 8.43 10.32 2.64
C VAL A 27 7.23 10.50 3.59
N GLN A 28 7.21 9.83 4.76
CA GLN A 28 6.11 9.88 5.74
C GLN A 28 4.71 9.60 5.14
N VAL A 29 4.66 9.01 3.96
CA VAL A 29 3.40 8.62 3.30
C VAL A 29 3.16 7.14 3.59
N PRO A 30 2.00 6.78 4.12
CA PRO A 30 1.57 5.39 4.19
C PRO A 30 1.55 4.73 2.81
N LEU A 31 2.36 3.68 2.65
CA LEU A 31 2.47 2.91 1.41
C LEU A 31 2.19 1.44 1.70
N VAL A 32 1.48 0.78 0.79
CA VAL A 32 1.33 -0.68 0.78
C VAL A 32 1.52 -1.24 -0.62
N LEU A 33 2.04 -2.46 -0.68
CA LEU A 33 2.19 -3.25 -1.90
C LEU A 33 1.14 -4.35 -1.90
N LEU A 34 0.38 -4.42 -2.99
CA LEU A 34 -0.66 -5.43 -3.17
C LEU A 34 -0.26 -6.41 -4.27
N ASP A 35 -0.54 -7.70 -4.06
CA ASP A 35 -0.43 -8.73 -5.09
C ASP A 35 -1.66 -8.78 -6.01
N THR A 36 -1.69 -9.78 -6.90
CA THR A 36 -2.78 -10.00 -7.86
C THR A 36 -4.11 -10.37 -7.21
N ASP A 37 -4.08 -10.88 -5.98
CA ASP A 37 -5.27 -11.19 -5.19
C ASP A 37 -5.69 -9.99 -4.31
N LEU A 38 -5.01 -8.84 -4.44
CA LEU A 38 -5.19 -7.66 -3.59
C LEU A 38 -4.86 -7.91 -2.12
N ARG A 39 -3.94 -8.84 -1.85
CA ARG A 39 -3.36 -9.06 -0.52
C ARG A 39 -2.13 -8.21 -0.32
N VAL A 40 -1.93 -7.75 0.90
CA VAL A 40 -0.77 -6.92 1.24
C VAL A 40 0.48 -7.79 1.34
N THR A 41 1.48 -7.51 0.52
CA THR A 41 2.78 -8.20 0.55
C THR A 41 3.85 -7.39 1.29
N TRP A 42 3.66 -6.08 1.39
CA TRP A 42 4.54 -5.17 2.10
C TRP A 42 3.79 -3.90 2.52
N ALA A 43 4.19 -3.30 3.63
CA ALA A 43 3.67 -2.03 4.11
C ALA A 43 4.80 -1.18 4.70
N SER A 44 4.76 0.13 4.48
CA SER A 44 5.75 1.05 5.05
C SER A 44 5.55 1.23 6.55
N ARG A 45 6.59 1.70 7.24
CA ARG A 45 6.48 2.03 8.66
C ARG A 45 5.39 3.08 8.92
N SER A 46 5.31 4.12 8.08
CA SER A 46 4.29 5.16 8.18
C SER A 46 2.87 4.62 8.04
N PHE A 47 2.67 3.53 7.29
CA PHE A 47 1.38 2.85 7.22
C PHE A 47 1.00 2.25 8.59
N HIS A 48 1.88 1.47 9.19
CA HIS A 48 1.65 0.89 10.52
C HIS A 48 1.40 1.96 11.59
N GLU A 49 2.17 3.05 11.56
CA GLU A 49 2.01 4.16 12.52
C GLU A 49 0.67 4.91 12.32
N THR A 50 0.26 5.14 11.07
CA THR A 50 -0.97 5.88 10.73
C THR A 50 -2.22 5.07 11.06
N PHE A 51 -2.23 3.78 10.72
CA PHE A 51 -3.39 2.92 10.88
C PHE A 51 -3.39 2.15 12.20
N ARG A 52 -2.28 2.16 12.94
CA ARG A 52 -2.08 1.41 14.20
C ARG A 52 -2.39 -0.08 14.04
N LEU A 53 -1.96 -0.65 12.92
CA LEU A 53 -2.11 -2.07 12.59
C LEU A 53 -0.78 -2.77 12.76
N ALA A 54 -0.78 -3.95 13.38
CA ALA A 54 0.41 -4.77 13.46
C ALA A 54 0.70 -5.47 12.10
N PRO A 55 1.96 -5.84 11.81
CA PRO A 55 2.30 -6.60 10.60
C PRO A 55 1.47 -7.88 10.44
N GLU A 56 1.15 -8.58 11.52
CA GLU A 56 0.39 -9.83 11.53
C GLU A 56 -1.09 -9.62 11.15
N GLU A 57 -1.60 -8.41 11.35
CA GLU A 57 -2.96 -7.98 10.98
C GLU A 57 -3.02 -7.38 9.57
N THR A 58 -1.85 -7.18 8.94
CA THR A 58 -1.73 -6.46 7.66
C THR A 58 -1.24 -7.39 6.56
N LEU A 59 -0.09 -8.04 6.75
CA LEU A 59 0.58 -8.83 5.73
C LEU A 59 -0.19 -10.13 5.43
N GLY A 60 -0.35 -10.43 4.16
CA GLY A 60 -1.11 -11.59 3.67
C GLY A 60 -2.62 -11.44 3.73
N HIS A 61 -3.15 -10.40 4.38
CA HIS A 61 -4.58 -10.11 4.43
C HIS A 61 -5.00 -9.27 3.22
N PHE A 62 -6.29 -9.31 2.90
CA PHE A 62 -6.80 -8.49 1.82
C PHE A 62 -6.83 -7.01 2.21
N VAL A 63 -6.56 -6.12 1.25
CA VAL A 63 -6.59 -4.66 1.46
C VAL A 63 -7.91 -4.18 2.08
N TYR A 64 -9.03 -4.83 1.74
CA TYR A 64 -10.38 -4.49 2.24
C TYR A 64 -10.68 -5.01 3.64
N GLU A 65 -9.87 -5.93 4.16
CA GLU A 65 -9.94 -6.42 5.54
C GLU A 65 -9.14 -5.54 6.50
N MET A 66 -8.31 -4.64 5.96
CA MET A 66 -7.47 -3.78 6.80
C MET A 66 -8.32 -2.77 7.60
N GLY A 67 -7.92 -2.54 8.84
CA GLY A 67 -8.67 -1.69 9.76
C GLY A 67 -10.08 -2.23 10.03
N THR A 68 -10.97 -1.41 10.57
CA THR A 68 -12.36 -1.78 10.89
C THR A 68 -13.24 -1.88 9.63
N GLY A 69 -12.74 -2.45 8.53
CA GLY A 69 -13.43 -2.55 7.24
C GLY A 69 -13.49 -1.24 6.44
N ARG A 70 -12.65 -0.25 6.81
CA ARG A 70 -12.61 1.10 6.21
C ARG A 70 -12.32 1.11 4.71
N TRP A 71 -11.67 0.05 4.22
CA TRP A 71 -11.30 -0.13 2.83
C TRP A 71 -12.27 -1.03 2.06
N SER A 72 -13.34 -1.51 2.70
CA SER A 72 -14.36 -2.37 2.10
C SER A 72 -15.36 -1.56 1.28
N LEU A 73 -14.86 -0.74 0.37
CA LEU A 73 -15.66 0.03 -0.57
C LEU A 73 -15.71 -0.70 -1.92
N PRO A 74 -16.91 -1.06 -2.44
CA PRO A 74 -17.03 -1.72 -3.74
C PRO A 74 -16.34 -0.95 -4.87
N ALA A 75 -16.39 0.39 -4.82
CA ALA A 75 -15.74 1.26 -5.79
C ALA A 75 -14.20 1.16 -5.74
N LEU A 76 -13.61 1.10 -4.54
CA LEU A 76 -12.17 0.92 -4.38
C LEU A 76 -11.72 -0.44 -4.90
N ARG A 77 -12.47 -1.50 -4.58
CA ARG A 77 -12.19 -2.84 -5.07
C ARG A 77 -12.19 -2.88 -6.60
N ALA A 78 -13.24 -2.33 -7.23
CA ALA A 78 -13.32 -2.24 -8.68
C ALA A 78 -12.14 -1.45 -9.27
N ALA A 79 -11.78 -0.31 -8.69
CA ALA A 79 -10.66 0.50 -9.14
C ALA A 79 -9.31 -0.26 -9.05
N LEU A 80 -9.06 -1.01 -7.98
CA LEU A 80 -7.85 -1.82 -7.85
C LEU A 80 -7.84 -3.01 -8.82
N THR A 81 -8.98 -3.64 -9.05
CA THR A 81 -9.11 -4.69 -10.08
C THR A 81 -8.81 -4.13 -11.48
N ASP A 82 -9.35 -2.97 -11.83
CA ASP A 82 -9.06 -2.29 -13.10
C ASP A 82 -7.57 -2.00 -13.28
N VAL A 83 -6.86 -1.62 -12.20
CA VAL A 83 -5.40 -1.40 -12.23
C VAL A 83 -4.67 -2.69 -12.62
N LEU A 84 -5.07 -3.84 -12.07
CA LEU A 84 -4.48 -5.14 -12.41
C LEU A 84 -4.82 -5.57 -13.83
N GLU A 85 -6.04 -5.39 -14.29
CA GLU A 85 -6.49 -5.84 -15.61
C GLU A 85 -5.92 -4.97 -16.74
N ARG A 86 -5.95 -3.64 -16.55
CA ARG A 86 -5.64 -2.66 -17.59
C ARG A 86 -4.20 -2.15 -17.51
N ASN A 87 -3.49 -2.44 -16.42
CA ASN A 87 -2.14 -1.94 -16.17
C ASN A 87 -2.06 -0.40 -16.19
N VAL A 88 -3.12 0.26 -15.69
CA VAL A 88 -3.23 1.72 -15.60
C VAL A 88 -3.60 2.09 -14.17
N GLY A 89 -2.73 2.89 -13.53
CA GLY A 89 -2.96 3.40 -12.18
C GLY A 89 -4.07 4.46 -12.12
N PHE A 90 -4.56 4.74 -10.92
CA PHE A 90 -5.45 5.88 -10.65
C PHE A 90 -4.79 6.85 -9.67
N ARG A 91 -5.30 8.08 -9.64
CA ARG A 91 -4.89 9.12 -8.71
C ARG A 91 -6.10 9.76 -8.07
N GLU A 92 -5.87 10.34 -6.90
CA GLU A 92 -6.85 11.18 -6.21
C GLU A 92 -8.20 10.49 -5.96
N PHE A 93 -8.19 9.17 -5.73
CA PHE A 93 -9.39 8.44 -5.38
C PHE A 93 -9.71 8.72 -3.90
N GLU A 94 -10.79 9.45 -3.66
CA GLU A 94 -11.20 9.82 -2.31
C GLU A 94 -11.98 8.70 -1.63
N VAL A 95 -11.61 8.43 -0.37
CA VAL A 95 -12.31 7.53 0.53
C VAL A 95 -12.66 8.33 1.78
N GLU A 96 -13.94 8.42 2.07
CA GLU A 96 -14.42 8.94 3.35
C GLU A 96 -14.53 7.78 4.34
N ASP A 97 -13.79 7.91 5.44
CA ASP A 97 -13.88 7.01 6.58
C ASP A 97 -14.86 7.60 7.61
N ASP A 98 -16.09 7.12 7.56
CA ASP A 98 -17.19 7.47 8.46
C ASP A 98 -17.14 6.69 9.80
N SER A 99 -16.27 5.69 9.92
CA SER A 99 -16.17 4.83 11.10
C SER A 99 -15.56 5.55 12.32
N ALA A 100 -14.95 6.70 12.10
CA ALA A 100 -14.41 7.53 13.16
C ALA A 100 -15.56 8.21 13.94
N ARG A 101 -15.86 7.68 15.13
CA ARG A 101 -16.92 8.16 16.05
C ARG A 101 -16.89 9.65 16.41
N VAL A 102 -15.81 10.37 16.09
CA VAL A 102 -15.60 11.77 16.48
C VAL A 102 -15.48 12.68 15.25
N GLU A 103 -14.87 12.22 14.16
CA GLU A 103 -14.71 13.03 12.95
C GLU A 103 -14.37 12.19 11.73
N ALA A 104 -15.14 12.34 10.65
CA ALA A 104 -14.90 11.65 9.38
C ALA A 104 -13.53 12.05 8.82
N LYS A 105 -12.71 11.05 8.49
CA LYS A 105 -11.43 11.29 7.82
C LYS A 105 -11.63 11.19 6.32
N VAL A 106 -10.93 12.03 5.56
CA VAL A 106 -10.89 11.95 4.11
C VAL A 106 -9.50 11.48 3.71
N MET A 107 -9.44 10.27 3.18
CA MET A 107 -8.22 9.66 2.65
C MET A 107 -8.18 9.82 1.14
N LEU A 108 -7.00 10.12 0.60
CA LEU A 108 -6.75 10.23 -0.82
C LEU A 108 -5.82 9.10 -1.26
N LEU A 109 -6.29 8.29 -2.20
CA LEU A 109 -5.60 7.10 -2.67
C LEU A 109 -5.00 7.31 -4.06
N ASN A 110 -3.76 6.84 -4.21
CA ASN A 110 -3.08 6.76 -5.50
C ASN A 110 -2.56 5.35 -5.70
N ALA A 111 -2.96 4.71 -6.79
CA ALA A 111 -2.52 3.36 -7.13
C ALA A 111 -1.64 3.40 -8.39
N ARG A 112 -0.51 2.69 -8.35
CA ARG A 112 0.35 2.49 -9.51
C ARG A 112 0.64 1.01 -9.71
N PRO A 113 0.41 0.46 -10.92
CA PRO A 113 0.85 -0.88 -11.22
C PRO A 113 2.38 -0.92 -11.24
N MET A 114 2.95 -2.00 -10.74
CA MET A 114 4.38 -2.28 -10.77
C MET A 114 4.61 -3.70 -11.27
N GLN A 115 5.71 -3.86 -11.99
CA GLN A 115 6.27 -5.16 -12.33
C GLN A 115 7.65 -5.23 -11.73
N VAL A 116 7.93 -6.30 -11.00
CA VAL A 116 9.25 -6.57 -10.44
C VAL A 116 9.87 -7.66 -11.30
N GLU A 117 11.01 -7.38 -11.92
CA GLU A 117 11.68 -8.25 -12.90
C GLU A 117 11.90 -9.69 -12.39
N GLN A 118 12.01 -9.86 -11.07
CA GLN A 118 12.29 -11.13 -10.38
C GLN A 118 11.05 -11.77 -9.72
N GLN A 119 9.85 -11.18 -9.82
CA GLN A 119 8.62 -11.76 -9.28
C GLN A 119 7.58 -11.99 -10.37
N PRO A 120 7.08 -13.23 -10.54
CA PRO A 120 5.98 -13.49 -11.45
C PRO A 120 4.70 -12.89 -10.86
N GLY A 121 4.18 -11.84 -11.48
CA GLY A 121 2.91 -11.23 -11.09
C GLY A 121 2.91 -9.72 -11.24
N ARG A 122 1.70 -9.15 -11.33
CA ARG A 122 1.50 -7.70 -11.27
C ARG A 122 1.31 -7.30 -9.81
N LEU A 123 1.99 -6.25 -9.40
CA LEU A 123 1.84 -5.66 -8.08
C LEU A 123 1.18 -4.28 -8.21
N ILE A 124 0.58 -3.81 -7.13
CA ILE A 124 0.07 -2.43 -7.04
C ILE A 124 0.76 -1.75 -5.87
N LEU A 125 1.43 -0.64 -6.13
CA LEU A 125 1.81 0.30 -5.08
C LEU A 125 0.63 1.22 -4.80
N LEU A 126 0.11 1.16 -3.58
CA LEU A 126 -0.95 2.04 -3.11
C LEU A 126 -0.38 3.04 -2.10
N ALA A 127 -0.54 4.32 -2.40
CA ALA A 127 -0.20 5.42 -1.51
C ALA A 127 -1.47 6.05 -0.95
N ILE A 128 -1.43 6.40 0.34
CA ILE A 128 -2.58 6.88 1.10
C ILE A 128 -2.20 8.19 1.79
N ASP A 129 -3.01 9.23 1.61
CA ASP A 129 -2.80 10.55 2.20
C ASP A 129 -4.04 11.00 2.99
N ASP A 130 -3.87 11.44 4.24
CA ASP A 130 -4.96 11.96 5.08
C ASP A 130 -5.14 13.46 4.76
N ILE A 131 -6.11 13.76 3.90
CA ILE A 131 -6.37 15.12 3.42
C ILE A 131 -7.44 15.84 4.26
N THR A 132 -7.82 15.30 5.41
CA THR A 132 -8.89 15.84 6.27
C THR A 132 -8.61 17.30 6.65
N ALA A 133 -7.39 17.60 7.09
CA ALA A 133 -6.98 18.96 7.45
C ALA A 133 -7.00 19.91 6.25
N ARG A 134 -6.56 19.43 5.07
CA ARG A 134 -6.53 20.21 3.83
C ARG A 134 -7.93 20.55 3.34
N LYS A 135 -8.87 19.61 3.38
CA LYS A 135 -10.27 19.86 2.98
C LYS A 135 -10.96 20.87 3.90
N LYS A 136 -10.71 20.81 5.21
CA LYS A 136 -11.28 21.77 6.16
C LYS A 136 -10.74 23.19 6.00
N ALA A 137 -9.45 23.34 5.68
CA ALA A 137 -8.84 24.66 5.49
C ALA A 137 -9.31 25.35 4.19
N ALA A 138 -9.90 24.59 3.26
CA ALA A 138 -10.44 25.09 1.99
C ALA A 138 -11.96 25.34 2.02
N GLN A 139 -12.63 25.07 3.15
CA GLN A 139 -14.03 25.40 3.42
C GLN A 139 -14.13 26.69 4.24
#